data_AF-A0A0S8E8N7-F1
#
_entry.id   AF-A0A0S8E8N7-F1
#
_cell.length_a   1.000
_cell.length_b   1.000
_cell.length_c   1.000
_cell.angle_alpha   90.00
_cell.angle_beta   90.00
_cell.angle_gamma   90.00
#
_symmetry.space_group_name_H-M   'P 1'
#
loop_
_entity.id
_entity.type
_entity.pdbx_description
1 polymer ?
#
loop_
_entity_poly.entity_id
_entity_poly.type
_entity_poly.pdbx_seq_one_letter_code
_entity_poly.pdbx_strand_id
1 'polypeptide(L)'
;MGLFTRLHRVTVGKIEAFLSRFEDPELVFPVLVKEMEEQLEAATEAEAKATATVKHSEREVQKHKATIDKYGDGAYMALQKGDEETARQALDAQIQAERASDFSQKNLEIAQGSLERATLSRKRIQEQLAELRTKKEEILTRARVAKVQKKIQSTVSGTVGSGDSILDAVARLEAKIEEAEAELEIQASFTGEGTASASLEKRLQELSNEAEIDRRLAELRQKAGETEGGGQ
;
A
#
# COMPACT_ATOMS: atom_id res chain seq x y z
N MET A 1 26.49 -10.93 -3.06
CA MET A 1 25.86 -9.64 -2.73
C MET A 1 26.63 -8.51 -3.45
N GLY A 2 26.30 -8.13 -4.68
CA GLY A 2 27.17 -7.20 -5.46
C GLY A 2 26.54 -6.33 -6.55
N LEU A 3 25.35 -6.63 -7.05
CA LEU A 3 24.62 -5.78 -8.02
C LEU A 3 23.19 -5.48 -7.53
N PHE A 4 22.56 -6.46 -6.88
CA PHE A 4 21.21 -6.44 -6.34
C PHE A 4 20.92 -5.28 -5.36
N THR A 5 21.87 -4.90 -4.49
CA THR A 5 21.63 -3.83 -3.49
C THR A 5 21.72 -2.42 -4.07
N ARG A 6 22.35 -2.24 -5.24
CA ARG A 6 22.50 -0.92 -5.89
C ARG A 6 21.30 -0.60 -6.79
N LEU A 7 20.67 -1.61 -7.37
CA LEU A 7 19.52 -1.49 -8.28
C LEU A 7 18.24 -1.02 -7.58
N HIS A 8 18.03 -1.43 -6.32
CA HIS A 8 16.86 -1.00 -5.53
C HIS A 8 16.79 0.52 -5.27
N ARG A 9 17.88 1.27 -5.53
CA ARG A 9 17.96 2.73 -5.34
C ARG A 9 18.23 3.49 -6.64
N VAL A 10 17.87 2.93 -7.80
CA VAL A 10 18.05 3.61 -9.09
C VAL A 10 16.74 4.26 -9.52
N THR A 11 16.60 5.55 -9.20
CA THR A 11 15.67 6.44 -9.92
C THR A 11 16.17 6.62 -11.36
N VAL A 12 15.28 6.91 -12.32
CA VAL A 12 15.64 6.93 -13.75
C VAL A 12 16.78 7.92 -14.07
N GLY A 13 16.92 9.00 -13.30
CA GLY A 13 18.04 9.94 -13.41
C GLY A 13 19.42 9.37 -13.02
N LYS A 14 19.48 8.24 -12.29
CA LYS A 14 20.74 7.57 -11.92
C LYS A 14 21.12 6.43 -12.88
N ILE A 15 20.24 6.05 -13.80
CA ILE A 15 20.51 5.03 -14.81
C ILE A 15 21.62 5.50 -15.75
N GLU A 16 21.60 6.76 -16.18
CA GLU A 16 22.65 7.33 -17.04
C GLU A 16 24.04 7.36 -16.37
N ALA A 17 24.11 7.72 -15.09
CA ALA A 17 25.34 7.71 -14.30
C ALA A 17 25.83 6.29 -13.96
N PHE A 18 24.92 5.31 -13.89
CA PHE A 18 25.25 3.91 -13.74
C PHE A 18 25.78 3.33 -15.06
N LEU A 19 25.13 3.64 -16.19
CA LEU A 19 25.50 3.15 -17.52
C LEU A 19 26.82 3.71 -18.05
N SER A 20 27.19 4.94 -17.67
CA SER A 20 28.51 5.49 -18.02
C SER A 20 29.69 4.73 -17.40
N ARG A 21 29.43 3.85 -16.40
CA ARG A 21 30.41 3.00 -15.74
C ARG A 21 30.46 1.55 -16.26
N PHE A 22 29.52 1.13 -17.10
CA PHE A 22 29.49 -0.22 -17.66
C PHE A 22 29.93 -0.23 -19.12
N GLU A 23 30.82 -1.15 -19.47
CA GLU A 23 31.42 -1.25 -20.81
C GLU A 23 30.45 -1.69 -21.91
N ASP A 24 29.38 -2.43 -21.58
CA ASP A 24 28.43 -2.94 -22.57
C ASP A 24 26.96 -2.73 -22.13
N PRO A 25 26.32 -1.60 -22.47
CA PRO A 25 24.93 -1.34 -22.12
C PRO A 25 23.98 -2.37 -22.74
N GLU A 26 24.36 -3.02 -23.86
CA GLU A 26 23.54 -4.02 -24.54
C GLU A 26 23.22 -5.25 -23.66
N LEU A 27 24.10 -5.58 -22.70
CA LEU A 27 23.93 -6.73 -21.81
C LEU A 27 23.13 -6.41 -20.56
N VAL A 28 23.21 -5.16 -20.05
CA VAL A 28 22.61 -4.77 -18.77
C VAL A 28 21.12 -4.41 -18.90
N PHE A 29 20.73 -3.76 -20.01
CA PHE A 29 19.35 -3.31 -20.22
C PHE A 29 18.30 -4.42 -20.19
N PRO A 30 18.49 -5.59 -20.85
CA PRO A 30 17.52 -6.67 -20.80
C PRO A 30 17.30 -7.22 -19.39
N VAL A 31 18.36 -7.29 -18.58
CA VAL A 31 18.28 -7.74 -17.18
C VAL A 31 17.47 -6.74 -16.35
N LEU A 32 17.74 -5.44 -16.51
CA LEU A 32 17.02 -4.39 -15.80
C LEU A 32 15.53 -4.34 -16.18
N VAL A 33 15.21 -4.47 -17.47
CA VAL A 33 13.81 -4.54 -17.94
C VAL A 33 13.10 -5.73 -17.31
N LYS A 34 13.73 -6.91 -17.30
CA LYS A 34 13.16 -8.12 -16.72
C LYS A 34 12.91 -7.96 -15.21
N GLU A 35 13.85 -7.40 -14.47
CA GLU A 35 13.68 -7.17 -13.03
C GLU A 35 12.54 -6.18 -12.75
N MET A 36 12.41 -5.12 -13.55
CA MET A 36 11.29 -4.18 -13.43
C MET A 36 9.94 -4.80 -13.82
N GLU A 37 9.92 -5.74 -14.76
CA GLU A 37 8.73 -6.54 -15.10
C GLU A 37 8.32 -7.45 -13.93
N GLU A 38 9.28 -8.13 -13.30
CA GLU A 38 9.06 -8.95 -12.09
C GLU A 38 8.55 -8.09 -10.91
N GLN A 39 9.10 -6.89 -10.73
CA GLN A 39 8.60 -5.93 -9.74
C GLN A 39 7.19 -5.44 -10.04
N LEU A 40 6.86 -5.21 -11.32
CA LEU A 40 5.52 -4.81 -11.74
C LEU A 40 4.50 -5.93 -11.47
N GLU A 41 4.87 -7.18 -11.71
CA GLU A 41 4.04 -8.35 -11.40
C GLU A 41 3.79 -8.45 -9.89
N ALA A 42 4.84 -8.36 -9.06
CA ALA A 42 4.70 -8.37 -7.61
C ALA A 42 3.85 -7.21 -7.08
N ALA A 43 4.00 -6.01 -7.64
CA ALA A 43 3.16 -4.86 -7.29
C ALA A 43 1.70 -5.04 -7.70
N THR A 44 1.45 -5.70 -8.84
CA THR A 44 0.10 -6.04 -9.32
C THR A 44 -0.55 -7.07 -8.39
N GLU A 45 0.18 -8.09 -7.95
CA GLU A 45 -0.31 -9.06 -6.97
C GLU A 45 -0.64 -8.39 -5.63
N ALA A 46 0.23 -7.49 -5.16
CA ALA A 46 -0.01 -6.72 -3.93
C ALA A 46 -1.27 -5.84 -4.04
N GLU A 47 -1.48 -5.17 -5.17
CA GLU A 47 -2.71 -4.39 -5.43
C GLU A 47 -3.96 -5.29 -5.47
N ALA A 48 -3.86 -6.48 -6.08
CA ALA A 48 -4.95 -7.44 -6.10
C ALA A 48 -5.32 -7.93 -4.69
N LYS A 49 -4.33 -8.22 -3.84
CA LYS A 49 -4.53 -8.57 -2.43
C LYS A 49 -5.18 -7.42 -1.67
N ALA A 50 -4.71 -6.18 -1.84
CA ALA A 50 -5.32 -5.00 -1.22
C ALA A 50 -6.78 -4.81 -1.66
N THR A 51 -7.07 -5.04 -2.95
CA THR A 51 -8.44 -5.00 -3.49
C THR A 51 -9.34 -6.06 -2.83
N ALA A 52 -8.83 -7.28 -2.65
CA ALA A 52 -9.56 -8.35 -1.98
C ALA A 52 -9.87 -7.97 -0.51
N THR A 53 -8.91 -7.36 0.20
CA THR A 53 -9.10 -6.85 1.56
C THR A 53 -10.19 -5.79 1.62
N VAL A 54 -10.18 -4.80 0.71
CA VAL A 54 -11.24 -3.77 0.63
C VAL A 54 -12.61 -4.43 0.43
N LYS A 55 -12.75 -5.33 -0.54
CA LYS A 55 -14.02 -6.04 -0.78
C LYS A 55 -14.48 -6.85 0.41
N HIS A 56 -13.55 -7.45 1.16
CA HIS A 56 -13.89 -8.16 2.38
C HIS A 56 -14.42 -7.19 3.46
N SER A 57 -13.72 -6.09 3.71
CA SER A 57 -14.17 -5.06 4.66
C SER A 57 -15.51 -4.43 4.29
N GLU A 58 -15.77 -4.19 2.99
CA GLU A 58 -17.07 -3.70 2.51
C GLU A 58 -18.21 -4.66 2.85
N ARG A 59 -17.99 -5.97 2.69
CA ARG A 59 -18.98 -7.00 3.04
C ARG A 59 -19.23 -7.03 4.54
N GLU A 60 -18.21 -6.88 5.37
CA GLU A 60 -18.39 -6.83 6.83
C GLU A 60 -19.21 -5.60 7.25
N VAL A 61 -18.92 -4.42 6.68
CA VAL A 61 -19.75 -3.22 6.89
C VAL A 61 -21.21 -3.48 6.48
N GLN A 62 -21.44 -4.08 5.31
CA GLN A 62 -22.79 -4.40 4.84
C GLN A 62 -23.52 -5.38 5.77
N LYS A 63 -22.83 -6.40 6.30
CA LYS A 63 -23.42 -7.32 7.28
C LYS A 63 -23.84 -6.62 8.56
N HIS A 64 -23.01 -5.72 9.07
CA HIS A 64 -23.35 -4.95 10.27
C HIS A 64 -24.54 -4.02 10.02
N LYS A 65 -24.58 -3.32 8.88
CA LYS A 65 -25.74 -2.51 8.47
C LYS A 65 -27.04 -3.33 8.39
N ALA A 66 -27.02 -4.48 7.75
CA ALA A 66 -28.18 -5.37 7.70
C ALA A 66 -28.62 -5.85 9.10
N THR A 67 -27.66 -6.01 10.03
CA THR A 67 -27.94 -6.39 11.42
C THR A 67 -28.58 -5.23 12.20
N ILE A 68 -28.11 -4.01 11.98
CA ILE A 68 -28.69 -2.78 12.54
C ILE A 68 -30.16 -2.65 12.11
N ASP A 69 -30.42 -2.76 10.80
CA ASP A 69 -31.76 -2.66 10.24
C ASP A 69 -32.68 -3.73 10.83
N LYS A 70 -32.21 -4.98 10.89
CA LYS A 70 -32.97 -6.11 11.46
C LYS A 70 -33.37 -5.86 12.92
N TYR A 71 -32.46 -5.36 13.74
CA TYR A 71 -32.76 -5.09 15.15
C TYR A 71 -33.65 -3.85 15.33
N GLY A 72 -33.48 -2.83 14.49
CA GLY A 72 -34.37 -1.66 14.48
C GLY A 72 -35.81 -2.03 14.11
N ASP A 73 -35.98 -2.82 13.05
CA ASP A 73 -37.30 -3.34 12.63
C ASP A 73 -37.91 -4.23 13.72
N GLY A 74 -37.10 -5.10 14.33
CA GLY A 74 -37.52 -5.96 15.44
C GLY A 74 -37.98 -5.16 16.66
N ALA A 75 -37.26 -4.09 17.03
CA ALA A 75 -37.63 -3.20 18.11
C ALA A 75 -38.97 -2.50 17.83
N TYR A 76 -39.15 -2.01 16.60
CA TYR A 76 -40.41 -1.39 16.18
C TYR A 76 -41.59 -2.36 16.25
N MET A 77 -41.42 -3.59 15.75
CA MET A 77 -42.47 -4.63 15.81
C MET A 77 -42.81 -5.05 17.24
N ALA A 78 -41.82 -5.11 18.14
CA ALA A 78 -42.05 -5.44 19.55
C ALA A 78 -42.86 -4.32 20.24
N LEU A 79 -42.55 -3.06 19.96
CA LEU A 79 -43.33 -1.92 20.45
C LEU A 79 -44.78 -1.92 19.99
N GLN A 80 -45.05 -2.23 18.71
CA GLN A 80 -46.42 -2.33 18.20
C GLN A 80 -47.23 -3.42 18.92
N LYS A 81 -46.57 -4.45 19.46
CA LYS A 81 -47.22 -5.54 20.21
C LYS A 81 -47.29 -5.26 21.72
N GLY A 82 -46.82 -4.10 22.17
CA GLY A 82 -46.76 -3.73 23.59
C GLY A 82 -45.66 -4.45 24.38
N ASP A 83 -44.73 -5.15 23.73
CA ASP A 83 -43.60 -5.82 24.37
C ASP A 83 -42.39 -4.89 24.44
N GLU A 84 -42.38 -4.06 25.48
CA GLU A 84 -41.34 -3.06 25.71
C GLU A 84 -39.99 -3.68 26.11
N GLU A 85 -39.99 -4.83 26.79
CA GLU A 85 -38.77 -5.50 27.23
C GLU A 85 -37.99 -6.03 26.03
N THR A 86 -38.66 -6.73 25.11
CA THR A 86 -38.06 -7.19 23.86
C THR A 86 -37.61 -6.02 22.99
N ALA A 87 -38.36 -4.91 22.96
CA ALA A 87 -37.96 -3.71 22.24
C ALA A 87 -36.66 -3.10 22.79
N ARG A 88 -36.51 -3.00 24.12
CA ARG A 88 -35.25 -2.55 24.76
C ARG A 88 -34.08 -3.45 24.37
N GLN A 89 -34.25 -4.77 24.45
CA GLN A 89 -33.20 -5.73 24.11
C GLN A 89 -32.78 -5.63 22.64
N ALA A 90 -33.75 -5.46 21.73
CA ALA A 90 -33.47 -5.26 20.31
C ALA A 90 -32.73 -3.94 20.05
N LEU A 91 -33.09 -2.85 20.74
CA LEU A 91 -32.37 -1.57 20.63
C LEU A 91 -30.94 -1.64 21.18
N ASP A 92 -30.70 -2.33 22.30
CA ASP A 92 -29.32 -2.54 22.78
C ASP A 92 -28.49 -3.32 21.75
N ALA A 93 -29.05 -4.40 21.19
CA ALA A 93 -28.40 -5.17 20.13
C ALA A 93 -28.13 -4.33 18.88
N GLN A 94 -29.05 -3.43 18.51
CA GLN A 94 -28.87 -2.48 17.42
C GLN A 94 -27.69 -1.52 17.70
N ILE A 95 -27.62 -0.93 18.89
CA ILE A 95 -26.54 -0.02 19.30
C ILE A 95 -25.18 -0.73 19.28
N GLN A 96 -25.12 -1.98 19.73
CA GLN A 96 -23.91 -2.78 19.63
C GLN A 96 -23.50 -3.03 18.17
N ALA A 97 -24.46 -3.33 17.30
CA ALA A 97 -24.22 -3.50 15.87
C ALA A 97 -23.76 -2.20 15.17
N GLU A 98 -24.29 -1.04 15.59
CA GLU A 98 -23.86 0.29 15.12
C GLU A 98 -22.39 0.55 15.45
N ARG A 99 -21.97 0.27 16.69
CA ARG A 99 -20.56 0.39 17.08
C ARG A 99 -19.65 -0.54 16.29
N ALA A 100 -20.08 -1.77 16.06
CA ALA A 100 -19.34 -2.71 15.23
C ALA A 100 -19.26 -2.26 13.76
N SER A 101 -20.33 -1.66 13.23
CA SER A 101 -20.35 -1.04 11.90
C SER A 101 -19.37 0.13 11.81
N ASP A 102 -19.36 1.02 12.81
CA ASP A 102 -18.43 2.17 12.85
C ASP A 102 -16.97 1.72 12.89
N PHE A 103 -16.67 0.70 13.69
CA PHE A 103 -15.34 0.10 13.72
C PHE A 103 -14.96 -0.51 12.36
N SER A 104 -15.89 -1.26 11.75
CA SER A 104 -15.67 -1.87 10.42
C SER A 104 -15.52 -0.81 9.32
N GLN A 105 -16.20 0.32 9.44
CA GLN A 105 -16.10 1.45 8.51
C GLN A 105 -14.71 2.10 8.58
N LYS A 106 -14.15 2.27 9.79
CA LYS A 106 -12.77 2.74 9.96
C LYS A 106 -11.75 1.76 9.35
N ASN A 107 -11.96 0.46 9.54
CA ASN A 107 -11.10 -0.56 8.91
C ASN A 107 -11.19 -0.54 7.39
N LEU A 108 -12.38 -0.31 6.84
CA LEU A 108 -12.58 -0.14 5.40
C LEU A 108 -11.79 1.06 4.87
N GLU A 109 -11.82 2.20 5.56
CA GLU A 109 -11.05 3.39 5.18
C GLU A 109 -9.53 3.11 5.17
N ILE A 110 -9.02 2.42 6.19
CA ILE A 110 -7.61 1.99 6.25
C ILE A 110 -7.26 1.06 5.09
N ALA A 111 -8.14 0.12 4.75
CA ALA A 111 -7.96 -0.80 3.63
C ALA A 111 -7.95 -0.05 2.29
N GLN A 112 -8.85 0.92 2.10
CA GLN A 112 -8.93 1.76 0.90
C GLN A 112 -7.66 2.60 0.73
N GLY A 113 -7.16 3.23 1.80
CA GLY A 113 -5.89 3.95 1.74
C GLY A 113 -4.69 3.05 1.44
N SER A 114 -4.73 1.77 1.87
CA SER A 114 -3.71 0.79 1.53
C SER A 114 -3.75 0.38 0.05
N LEU A 115 -4.95 0.20 -0.50
CA LEU A 115 -5.16 -0.03 -1.92
C LEU A 115 -4.63 1.14 -2.77
N GLU A 116 -4.96 2.37 -2.39
CA GLU A 116 -4.50 3.56 -3.11
C GLU A 116 -2.96 3.62 -3.18
N ARG A 117 -2.27 3.37 -2.05
CA ARG A 117 -0.80 3.31 -2.03
C ARG A 117 -0.26 2.19 -2.93
N ALA A 118 -0.89 1.01 -2.93
CA ALA A 118 -0.48 -0.10 -3.79
C ALA A 118 -0.65 0.24 -5.28
N THR A 119 -1.79 0.82 -5.66
CA THR A 119 -2.08 1.29 -7.02
C THR A 119 -1.08 2.35 -7.48
N LEU A 120 -0.78 3.34 -6.64
CA LEU A 120 0.20 4.39 -6.96
C LEU A 120 1.61 3.81 -7.15
N SER A 121 2.02 2.88 -6.28
CA SER A 121 3.30 2.18 -6.41
C SER A 121 3.40 1.40 -7.73
N ARG A 122 2.37 0.62 -8.07
CA ARG A 122 2.32 -0.13 -9.33
C ARG A 122 2.40 0.80 -10.54
N LYS A 123 1.63 1.90 -10.55
CA LYS A 123 1.67 2.90 -11.64
C LYS A 123 3.06 3.50 -11.81
N ARG A 124 3.73 3.84 -10.71
CA ARG A 124 5.09 4.36 -10.74
C ARG A 124 6.08 3.36 -11.35
N ILE A 125 6.01 2.09 -10.96
CA ILE A 125 6.87 1.04 -11.53
C ILE A 125 6.58 0.88 -13.04
N GLN A 126 5.30 0.92 -13.43
CA GLN A 126 4.89 0.86 -14.83
C GLN A 126 5.45 2.03 -15.66
N GLU A 127 5.39 3.26 -15.15
CA GLU A 127 5.96 4.45 -15.79
C GLU A 127 7.49 4.34 -15.93
N GLN A 128 8.18 3.93 -14.87
CA GLN A 128 9.63 3.73 -14.90
C GLN A 128 10.06 2.64 -15.89
N LEU A 129 9.28 1.56 -16.00
CA LEU A 129 9.52 0.49 -16.97
C LEU A 129 9.32 1.00 -18.41
N ALA A 130 8.29 1.82 -18.65
CA ALA A 130 8.07 2.44 -19.96
C ALA A 130 9.23 3.38 -20.34
N GLU A 131 9.66 4.24 -19.41
CA GLU A 131 10.80 5.13 -19.63
C GLU A 131 12.10 4.34 -19.90
N LEU A 132 12.33 3.27 -19.15
CA LEU A 132 13.49 2.40 -19.34
C LEU A 132 13.51 1.77 -20.74
N ARG A 133 12.36 1.30 -21.24
CA ARG A 133 12.24 0.73 -22.59
C ARG A 133 12.56 1.76 -23.67
N THR A 134 12.07 3.00 -23.53
CA THR A 134 12.41 4.10 -24.45
C THR A 134 13.91 4.42 -24.41
N LYS A 135 14.49 4.55 -23.22
CA LYS A 135 15.94 4.84 -23.07
C LYS A 135 16.82 3.71 -23.60
N LYS A 136 16.40 2.46 -23.48
CA LYS A 136 17.09 1.30 -24.06
C LYS A 136 17.29 1.50 -25.57
N GLU A 137 16.24 1.85 -26.30
CA GLU A 137 16.30 2.02 -27.76
C GLU A 137 17.25 3.16 -28.16
N GLU A 138 17.19 4.28 -27.44
CA GLU A 138 18.07 5.44 -27.67
C GLU A 138 19.55 5.08 -27.42
N ILE A 139 19.85 4.44 -26.29
CA ILE A 139 21.22 4.13 -25.88
C ILE A 139 21.81 3.00 -26.72
N LEU A 140 21.05 1.96 -27.07
CA LEU A 140 21.49 0.94 -28.01
C LEU A 140 21.84 1.54 -29.38
N THR A 141 21.04 2.49 -29.86
CA THR A 141 21.31 3.18 -31.12
C THR A 141 22.61 3.99 -31.04
N ARG A 142 22.81 4.76 -29.97
CA ARG A 142 24.06 5.52 -29.76
C ARG A 142 25.27 4.61 -29.58
N ALA A 143 25.14 3.52 -28.83
CA ALA A 143 26.21 2.55 -28.62
C ALA A 143 26.65 1.89 -29.95
N ARG A 144 25.69 1.54 -30.82
CA ARG A 144 25.99 1.04 -32.18
C ARG A 144 26.74 2.07 -33.01
N VAL A 145 26.29 3.33 -33.03
CA VAL A 145 26.96 4.42 -33.75
C VAL A 145 28.39 4.63 -33.23
N ALA A 146 28.57 4.69 -31.91
CA ALA A 146 29.88 4.84 -31.28
C ALA A 146 30.81 3.65 -31.58
N LYS A 147 30.29 2.42 -31.58
CA LYS A 147 31.06 1.21 -31.92
C LYS A 147 31.49 1.22 -33.39
N VAL A 148 30.63 1.68 -34.30
CA VAL A 148 30.96 1.87 -35.72
C VAL A 148 32.03 2.96 -35.88
N GLN A 149 31.89 4.11 -35.23
CA GLN A 149 32.88 5.19 -35.26
C GLN A 149 34.24 4.74 -34.70
N LYS A 150 34.26 4.05 -33.56
CA LYS A 150 35.48 3.48 -32.98
C LYS A 150 36.13 2.46 -33.91
N LYS A 151 35.34 1.63 -34.60
CA LYS A 151 35.85 0.68 -35.58
C LYS A 151 36.48 1.38 -36.79
N ILE A 152 35.79 2.40 -37.33
CA ILE A 152 36.33 3.26 -38.41
C ILE A 152 37.62 3.92 -37.94
N GLN A 153 37.66 4.53 -36.76
CA GLN A 153 38.84 5.21 -36.23
C GLN A 153 40.00 4.23 -35.96
N SER A 154 39.73 3.03 -35.46
CA SER A 154 40.76 1.98 -35.29
C SER A 154 41.29 1.42 -36.61
N THR A 155 40.46 1.41 -37.66
CA THR A 155 40.84 0.96 -39.00
C THR A 155 41.60 2.06 -39.76
N VAL A 156 41.21 3.34 -39.55
CA VAL A 156 41.88 4.53 -40.10
C VAL A 156 43.20 4.83 -39.36
N SER A 157 43.27 4.57 -38.05
CA SER A 157 44.48 4.69 -37.24
C SER A 157 45.38 3.45 -37.32
N GLY A 158 45.04 2.49 -38.19
CA GLY A 158 45.85 1.30 -38.51
C GLY A 158 47.16 1.59 -39.26
N THR A 159 47.51 2.86 -39.44
CA THR A 159 48.86 3.29 -39.80
C THR A 159 49.31 4.41 -38.87
N VAL A 160 50.41 4.13 -38.16
CA VAL A 160 51.28 5.01 -37.35
C VAL A 160 51.03 5.05 -35.83
N GLY A 161 51.86 4.28 -35.10
CA GLY A 161 52.81 4.83 -34.11
C GLY A 161 52.40 5.00 -32.64
N SER A 162 52.93 4.11 -31.80
CA SER A 162 53.55 4.29 -30.46
C SER A 162 52.95 5.22 -29.38
N GLY A 163 52.85 4.70 -28.15
CA GLY A 163 53.26 5.46 -26.95
C GLY A 163 52.30 5.46 -25.74
N ASP A 164 52.61 4.59 -24.78
CA ASP A 164 52.55 4.74 -23.32
C ASP A 164 51.23 5.10 -22.56
N SER A 165 51.15 4.65 -21.30
CA SER A 165 50.16 4.99 -20.24
C SER A 165 48.91 4.11 -19.99
N ILE A 166 49.01 2.78 -20.12
CA ILE A 166 48.04 1.85 -19.48
C ILE A 166 48.45 1.46 -18.04
N LEU A 167 49.70 1.72 -17.64
CA LEU A 167 50.22 1.32 -16.32
C LEU A 167 49.97 2.34 -15.19
N ASP A 168 49.44 3.54 -15.49
CA ASP A 168 49.20 4.59 -14.47
C ASP A 168 47.74 4.59 -13.93
N ALA A 169 46.83 3.85 -14.58
CA ALA A 169 45.41 3.80 -14.21
C ALA A 169 45.07 2.68 -13.20
N VAL A 170 45.97 1.70 -13.00
CA VAL A 170 45.75 0.55 -12.10
C VAL A 170 46.19 0.86 -10.67
N ALA A 171 47.12 1.81 -10.46
CA ALA A 171 47.65 2.17 -9.14
C ALA A 171 46.71 3.06 -8.28
N ARG A 172 45.53 3.45 -8.78
CA ARG A 172 44.58 4.33 -8.06
C ARG A 172 43.32 3.62 -7.54
N LEU A 173 43.23 2.29 -7.70
CA LEU A 173 42.04 1.51 -7.33
C LEU A 173 42.19 0.66 -6.06
N GLU A 174 43.36 0.65 -5.42
CA GLU A 174 43.64 -0.17 -4.22
C GLU A 174 43.59 0.56 -2.87
N ALA A 175 43.28 1.86 -2.82
CA ALA A 175 43.35 2.64 -1.56
C ALA A 175 42.02 3.21 -1.06
N LYS A 176 40.87 2.61 -1.40
CA LYS A 176 39.56 3.13 -0.93
C LYS A 176 38.51 2.09 -0.56
N ILE A 177 38.98 0.88 -0.22
CA ILE A 177 38.16 -0.23 0.29
C ILE A 177 38.91 -0.84 1.48
N GLU A 178 39.10 -0.09 2.58
CA GLU A 178 39.49 -0.65 3.88
C GLU A 178 39.30 0.34 5.05
N GLU A 179 38.23 1.12 5.05
CA GLU A 179 37.76 1.94 6.18
C GLU A 179 36.38 2.49 5.78
N ALA A 180 35.23 2.10 6.30
CA ALA A 180 34.91 1.38 7.51
C ALA A 180 33.58 0.63 7.28
N GLU A 181 33.62 -0.68 7.47
CA GLU A 181 32.49 -1.44 8.01
C GLU A 181 32.74 -1.58 9.50
N ALA A 182 31.96 -0.90 10.35
CA ALA A 182 31.72 -1.29 11.74
C ALA A 182 30.66 -0.36 12.35
N GLU A 183 29.40 -0.78 12.29
CA GLU A 183 28.55 -0.95 13.48
C GLU A 183 27.17 -1.44 13.04
N LEU A 184 26.96 -2.73 13.28
CA LEU A 184 25.65 -3.37 13.39
C LEU A 184 25.21 -3.26 14.85
N GLU A 185 23.95 -2.92 15.09
CA GLU A 185 23.05 -3.38 16.18
C GLU A 185 21.87 -2.38 16.24
N ILE A 186 20.62 -2.68 16.59
CA ILE A 186 19.80 -3.88 16.73
C ILE A 186 18.35 -3.39 16.61
N GLN A 187 17.51 -4.30 16.15
CA GLN A 187 16.06 -4.22 15.99
C GLN A 187 15.29 -4.02 17.33
N ALA A 188 13.99 -3.75 17.20
CA ALA A 188 12.92 -3.87 18.23
C ALA A 188 12.71 -2.63 19.12
N SER A 189 11.50 -2.23 19.50
CA SER A 189 10.12 -2.60 19.20
C SER A 189 9.25 -1.46 19.71
N PHE A 190 8.24 -1.06 18.95
CA PHE A 190 7.21 -0.13 19.39
C PHE A 190 6.03 -0.97 19.88
N THR A 191 5.85 -1.09 21.20
CA THR A 191 4.64 -1.65 21.80
C THR A 191 4.29 -0.82 23.03
N GLY A 192 3.35 0.11 22.84
CA GLY A 192 2.64 0.75 23.92
C GLY A 192 1.51 -0.16 24.38
N GLU A 193 1.59 -0.63 25.63
CA GLU A 193 0.48 -1.28 26.33
C GLU A 193 0.09 -0.40 27.52
N GLY A 194 -1.12 0.15 27.45
CA GLY A 194 -1.79 0.83 28.56
C GLY A 194 -3.06 0.06 28.91
N THR A 195 -2.96 -0.95 29.76
CA THR A 195 -4.09 -1.79 30.20
C THR A 195 -4.64 -1.32 31.55
N ALA A 196 -5.21 -0.11 31.57
CA ALA A 196 -6.05 0.38 32.67
C ALA A 196 -7.34 1.07 32.19
N SER A 197 -7.48 1.40 30.90
CA SER A 197 -8.64 2.13 30.35
C SER A 197 -9.85 1.22 30.07
N ALA A 198 -9.63 -0.03 29.66
CA ALA A 198 -10.68 -0.89 29.12
C ALA A 198 -11.83 -1.22 30.10
N SER A 199 -11.57 -1.26 31.41
CA SER A 199 -12.58 -1.56 32.44
C SER A 199 -13.47 -0.36 32.79
N LEU A 200 -12.91 0.86 32.74
CA LEU A 200 -13.66 2.10 32.94
C LEU A 200 -14.49 2.45 31.70
N GLU A 201 -13.91 2.25 30.52
CA GLU A 201 -14.58 2.50 29.23
C GLU A 201 -15.82 1.60 29.07
N LYS A 202 -15.72 0.32 29.42
CA LYS A 202 -16.85 -0.62 29.39
C LYS A 202 -18.01 -0.18 30.30
N ARG A 203 -17.72 0.33 31.50
CA ARG A 203 -18.75 0.76 32.47
C ARG A 203 -19.42 2.08 32.09
N LEU A 204 -18.66 3.01 31.50
CA LEU A 204 -19.21 4.24 30.90
C LEU A 204 -20.04 3.93 29.65
N GLN A 205 -19.64 2.91 28.90
CA GLN A 205 -20.32 2.44 27.70
C GLN A 205 -21.67 1.75 28.01
N GLU A 206 -21.76 1.02 29.11
CA GLU A 206 -23.01 0.43 29.62
C GLU A 206 -24.02 1.52 30.06
N LEU A 207 -23.58 2.53 30.81
CA LEU A 207 -24.44 3.63 31.26
C LEU A 207 -24.91 4.55 30.13
N SER A 208 -24.05 4.79 29.13
CA SER A 208 -24.43 5.57 27.94
C SER A 208 -25.37 4.80 27.01
N ASN A 209 -25.27 3.47 26.98
CA ASN A 209 -26.24 2.63 26.26
C ASN A 209 -27.64 2.76 26.83
N GLU A 210 -27.79 2.67 28.15
CA GLU A 210 -29.10 2.71 28.79
C GLU A 210 -29.84 4.03 28.49
N ALA A 211 -29.14 5.17 28.60
CA ALA A 211 -29.69 6.47 28.26
C ALA A 211 -30.05 6.63 26.76
N GLU A 212 -29.22 6.08 25.87
CA GLU A 212 -29.49 6.10 24.42
C GLU A 212 -30.66 5.18 24.04
N ILE A 213 -30.78 4.02 24.69
CA ILE A 213 -31.91 3.10 24.51
C ILE A 213 -33.21 3.79 24.88
N ASP A 214 -33.27 4.42 26.07
CA ASP A 214 -34.48 5.11 26.54
C ASP A 214 -34.87 6.27 25.61
N ARG A 215 -33.88 7.02 25.09
CA ARG A 215 -34.13 8.08 24.10
C ARG A 215 -34.73 7.52 22.81
N ARG A 216 -34.12 6.48 22.23
CA ARG A 216 -34.61 5.87 20.98
C ARG A 216 -35.99 5.23 21.14
N LEU A 217 -36.27 4.67 22.32
CA LEU A 217 -37.59 4.17 22.69
C LEU A 217 -38.65 5.26 22.66
N ALA A 218 -38.34 6.44 23.21
CA ALA A 218 -39.26 7.59 23.17
C ALA A 218 -39.54 8.04 21.73
N GLU A 219 -38.51 8.15 20.89
CA GLU A 219 -38.63 8.53 19.48
C GLU A 219 -39.45 7.50 18.66
N LEU A 220 -39.22 6.20 18.89
CA LEU A 220 -39.96 5.13 18.20
C LEU A 220 -41.43 5.05 18.64
N ARG A 221 -41.72 5.27 19.93
CA ARG A 221 -43.09 5.33 20.45
C ARG A 221 -43.90 6.45 19.81
N GLN A 222 -43.28 7.62 19.61
CA GLN A 222 -43.92 8.75 18.97
C GLN A 222 -44.30 8.41 17.52
N LYS A 223 -43.40 7.76 16.77
CA LYS A 223 -43.67 7.26 15.42
C LYS A 223 -44.76 6.18 15.38
N ALA A 224 -44.76 5.25 16.34
CA ALA A 224 -45.78 4.20 16.41
C ALA A 224 -47.18 4.78 16.74
N GLY A 225 -47.27 5.71 17.69
CA GLY A 225 -48.51 6.38 18.06
C GLY A 225 -49.10 7.30 16.98
N GLU A 226 -48.25 7.96 16.18
CA GLU A 226 -48.70 8.73 15.00
C GLU A 226 -49.30 7.85 13.90
N THR A 227 -48.89 6.57 13.81
CA THR A 227 -49.41 5.64 12.80
C THR A 227 -50.80 5.12 13.17
N GLU A 228 -51.14 5.02 14.46
CA GLU A 228 -52.49 4.61 14.93
C GLU A 228 -53.52 5.76 14.86
N GLY A 229 -53.08 7.02 14.86
CA GLY A 229 -53.97 8.20 14.81
C GLY A 229 -54.41 8.65 13.40
N GLY A 230 -53.82 8.09 12.33
CA GLY A 230 -54.09 8.47 10.94
C GLY A 230 -55.14 7.62 10.21
N GLY A 231 -55.76 6.66 10.89
CA GLY A 231 -56.80 5.77 10.35
C GLY A 231 -58.17 6.03 10.98
N GLN A 232 -58.74 7.21 10.76
CA GLN A 232 -60.17 7.48 10.95
C GLN A 232 -60.72 8.25 9.75
#